data_AF-A0A949X8W2-F1
#
_entry.id   AF-A0A949X8W2-F1
#
_cell.length_a   1.000
_cell.length_b   1.000
_cell.length_c   1.000
_cell.angle_alpha   90.00
_cell.angle_beta   90.00
_cell.angle_gamma   90.00
#
_symmetry.space_group_name_H-M   'P 1'
#
loop_
_entity.id
_entity.type
_entity.pdbx_description
1 polymer ?
#
loop_
_entity_poly.entity_id
_entity_poly.type
_entity_poly.pdbx_seq_one_letter_code
_entity_poly.pdbx_strand_id
1 'polypeptide(L)' 'MKPITITLEKSKETKGTYRFDSSNPDVPITSIYVKKSAFQGAEVPKRIVLTVAEAEG' A
#
# COMPACT_ATOMS: atom_id res chain seq x y z
N MET A 1 -8.74 18.74 2.97
CA MET A 1 -7.27 18.52 3.03
C MET A 1 -6.75 18.10 1.64
N LYS A 2 -5.51 18.44 1.25
CA LYS A 2 -4.97 17.98 -0.06
C LYS A 2 -4.67 16.47 0.00
N PRO A 3 -4.92 15.69 -1.07
CA PRO A 3 -4.61 14.27 -1.08
C PRO A 3 -3.11 14.02 -0.85
N ILE A 4 -2.78 13.05 0.01
CA ILE A 4 -1.41 12.61 0.24
C ILE A 4 -1.15 11.40 -0.66
N THR A 5 -0.09 11.46 -1.46
CA THR A 5 0.34 10.35 -2.31
C THR A 5 1.60 9.73 -1.74
N ILE A 6 1.57 8.41 -1.53
CA ILE A 6 2.65 7.63 -0.92
C ILE A 6 2.99 6.49 -1.86
N THR A 7 4.27 6.35 -2.23
CA THR A 7 4.75 5.20 -2.98
C THR A 7 5.23 4.13 -2.00
N LEU A 8 4.73 2.91 -2.16
CA LEU A 8 5.08 1.77 -1.30
C LEU A 8 5.65 0.63 -2.15
N GLU A 9 6.65 -0.07 -1.62
CA GLU A 9 7.29 -1.21 -2.28
C GLU A 9 6.95 -2.52 -1.56
N LYS A 10 6.75 -3.59 -2.34
CA LYS A 10 6.47 -4.92 -1.79
C LYS A 10 7.68 -5.38 -0.98
N SER A 11 7.48 -5.52 0.33
CA SER A 11 8.53 -5.86 1.29
C SER A 11 8.54 -7.35 1.60
N LYS A 12 7.38 -7.93 1.92
CA LYS A 12 7.26 -9.36 2.21
C LYS A 12 5.89 -9.94 1.94
N GLU A 13 5.85 -11.25 1.83
CA GLU A 13 4.62 -12.04 1.75
C GLU A 13 4.29 -12.66 3.11
N THR A 14 3.00 -12.68 3.46
CA THR A 14 2.51 -13.34 4.67
C THR A 14 1.34 -14.26 4.35
N LYS A 15 0.77 -14.92 5.36
CA LYS A 15 -0.43 -15.76 5.20
C LYS A 15 -1.61 -14.87 4.80
N GLY A 16 -2.00 -14.93 3.52
CA GLY A 16 -3.18 -14.25 2.99
C GLY A 16 -3.00 -12.77 2.61
N THR A 17 -1.82 -12.17 2.82
CA THR A 17 -1.57 -10.77 2.42
C THR A 17 -0.14 -10.55 1.88
N TYR A 18 0.03 -9.45 1.16
CA TYR A 18 1.32 -8.85 0.80
C TYR A 18 1.52 -7.57 1.61
N ARG A 19 2.71 -7.41 2.19
CA ARG A 19 3.09 -6.18 2.89
C ARG A 19 3.84 -5.26 1.94
N PHE A 20 3.43 -4.00 1.92
CA PHE A 20 4.12 -2.93 1.22
C PHE A 20 4.58 -1.88 2.22
N ASP A 21 5.84 -1.45 2.11
CA ASP A 21 6.47 -0.48 3.02
C ASP A 21 6.88 0.78 2.23
N SER A 22 6.79 1.94 2.88
CA SER A 22 7.33 3.21 2.38
C SER A 22 8.83 3.25 2.62
N SER A 23 9.59 3.78 1.66
CA SER A 23 11.01 4.11 1.86
C SER A 23 11.21 5.41 2.64
N ASN A 24 10.19 6.26 2.71
CA ASN A 24 10.20 7.50 3.49
C ASN A 24 9.54 7.26 4.86
N PRO A 25 10.25 7.45 5.99
CA PRO A 25 9.69 7.28 7.33
C PRO A 25 8.79 8.44 7.79
N ASP A 26 8.86 9.60 7.12
CA ASP A 26 8.13 10.82 7.52
C ASP A 26 6.70 10.88 6.95
N VAL A 27 6.28 9.87 6.18
CA VAL A 27 4.91 9.80 5.65
C VAL A 27 3.96 9.24 6.71
N PRO A 28 2.68 9.67 6.73
CA PRO A 28 1.72 9.24 7.74
C PRO A 28 1.38 7.73 7.70
N ILE A 29 1.66 7.06 6.58
CA ILE A 29 1.44 5.62 6.42
C ILE A 29 2.73 4.97 5.94
N THR A 30 3.42 4.30 6.85
CA THR A 30 4.71 3.66 6.58
C THR A 30 4.59 2.24 6.06
N SER A 31 3.46 1.56 6.30
CA SER A 31 3.23 0.20 5.81
C SER A 31 1.75 -0.11 5.61
N ILE A 32 1.44 -0.96 4.63
CA ILE A 32 0.10 -1.51 4.41
C ILE A 32 0.17 -3.02 4.13
N TYR A 33 -0.93 -3.70 4.45
CA TYR A 33 -1.15 -5.11 4.09
C TYR A 33 -2.31 -5.21 3.11
N VAL A 34 -2.05 -5.74 1.92
CA VAL A 34 -3.05 -5.95 0.87
C VAL A 34 -3.37 -7.44 0.78
N LYS A 35 -4.66 -7.81 0.85
CA LYS A 35 -5.08 -9.20 0.71
C LYS A 35 -4.66 -9.76 -0.65
N LYS A 36 -4.20 -11.02 -0.68
CA LYS A 36 -3.83 -11.68 -1.96
C LYS A 36 -4.99 -11.73 -2.95
N SER A 37 -6.22 -11.83 -2.45
CA SER A 37 -7.44 -11.82 -3.26
C SER A 37 -7.65 -10.51 -4.03
N ALA A 38 -7.02 -9.40 -3.63
CA ALA A 38 -7.09 -8.13 -4.36
C ALA A 38 -6.45 -8.21 -5.75
N PHE A 39 -5.52 -9.15 -5.96
CA PHE A 39 -4.82 -9.35 -7.23
C PHE A 39 -5.44 -10.45 -8.10
N GLN A 40 -6.50 -11.12 -7.66
CA GLN A 40 -7.23 -12.15 -8.43
C GLN A 40 -6.34 -13.22 -9.11
N GLY A 41 -5.20 -13.57 -8.49
CA GLY A 41 -4.23 -14.53 -9.03
C GLY A 41 -3.26 -13.96 -10.07
N ALA A 42 -3.37 -12.68 -10.42
CA ALA A 42 -2.38 -11.97 -11.23
C ALA A 42 -1.06 -11.76 -10.46
N GLU A 43 0.00 -11.46 -11.20
CA GLU A 43 1.28 -11.10 -10.62
C GLU A 43 1.14 -9.84 -9.75
N VAL A 44 1.67 -9.93 -8.53
CA VAL A 44 1.61 -8.82 -7.58
C VAL A 44 2.68 -7.79 -7.94
N PRO A 45 2.32 -6.50 -8.05
CA PRO A 45 3.26 -5.47 -8.44
C PRO A 45 4.35 -5.28 -7.38
N LYS A 46 5.54 -4.89 -7.83
CA LYS A 46 6.66 -4.53 -6.94
C LYS A 46 6.42 -3.22 -6.21
N ARG A 47 5.65 -2.30 -6.80
CA ARG A 47 5.32 -0.99 -6.23
C ARG A 47 3.84 -0.68 -6.37
N ILE A 48 3.30 0.04 -5.41
CA ILE A 48 1.95 0.58 -5.44
C ILE A 48 1.98 2.05 -5.05
N VAL A 49 0.95 2.78 -5.48
CA VAL A 49 0.73 4.17 -5.08
C VAL A 49 -0.53 4.22 -4.22
N LEU A 50 -0.39 4.71 -3.00
CA LEU A 50 -1.49 4.94 -2.06
C LEU A 50 -1.85 6.42 -2.06
N THR A 51 -3.11 6.73 -2.36
CA THR A 51 -3.65 8.08 -2.23
C THR A 51 -4.61 8.12 -1.04
N VAL A 52 -4.29 8.97 -0.06
CA VAL A 52 -5.14 9.24 1.11
C VAL A 52 -5.84 10.57 0.88
N ALA A 53 -7.16 10.55 0.80
CA ALA A 53 -8.01 11.73 0.73
C ALA A 53 -8.90 11.82 1.97
N GLU A 54 -9.44 13.00 2.21
CA GLU A 54 -10.45 13.22 3.25
C GLU A 54 -11.70 12.40 2.90
N ALA A 55 -12.33 11.78 3.91
CA ALA A 55 -13.58 11.07 3.70
C ALA A 55 -14.69 12.10 3.47
N GLU A 56 -15.46 11.95 2.40
CA GLU A 56 -16.70 12.71 2.21
C GLU A 56 -17.71 12.20 3.24
N GLY A 57 -18.04 13.04 4.22
CA GLY A 57 -19.04 12.77 5.26
C GLY A 57 -20.43 13.23 4.86
#